data_AF-A0A7J3M3Q8-F1
#
_entry.id   AF-A0A7J3M3Q8-F1
#
_cell.length_a   1.000
_cell.length_b   1.000
_cell.length_c   1.000
_cell.angle_alpha   90.00
_cell.angle_beta   90.00
_cell.angle_gamma   90.00
#
_symmetry.space_group_name_H-M   'P 1'
#
loop_
_entity.id
_entity.type
_entity.pdbx_description
1 polymer ?
#
loop_
_entity_poly.entity_id
_entity_poly.type
_entity_poly.pdbx_seq_one_letter_code
_entity_poly.pdbx_strand_id
1 'polypeptide(L)'
;MIAPEFLKRYFRKKIEESPAKYSELRKALESSRLKSTLAELQASALFYGLIAMILGFILGFLTLQQINQIFRFEYLYFGVSIEFWKAQIAVSVLFAILSFALVRYFVLAYPYYVASSRKGRIDASLPHAVNMMLGMVKGGVPLLSAFKFIAENKPLFGEVSVEFERIAVLAELGDLESAMRFVADTTPSERLRVFLENLIDVYRGSGDVVSYLKSKSDQFFMEKERSYTFFLESMQIIAEIYLTLFIVAPLFLLVVLVVFNMIGAVSLNLYRIFVYAVLPMGALIVLFFAYSSSLRESGKLSKMTIESEILAVQISDRKPEFKFKKLRRVYNRIKSFLLYPVFEMPYAVDVVHVAFYFLLPAVVFFAIFYEKMELDYLLFSTFLAIGLPAILFIEYRERLIRRTEKELPDFLKQLASLNEAGLNIVEAIRNISDSEIGLINREIKLIKRSLEWGEIVT
;
A
#
# COMPACT_ATOMS: atom_id res chain seq x y z
N MET A 1 10.22 -0.20 19.75
CA MET A 1 9.24 -0.03 20.85
C MET A 1 10.02 0.32 22.11
N ILE A 2 9.62 1.39 22.80
CA ILE A 2 10.34 1.90 23.98
C ILE A 2 9.62 1.34 25.21
N ALA A 3 10.19 0.28 25.80
CA ALA A 3 9.71 -0.29 27.06
C ALA A 3 10.84 -0.20 28.11
N PRO A 4 10.51 0.04 29.38
CA PRO A 4 11.50 0.06 30.46
C PRO A 4 12.33 -1.23 30.55
N GLU A 5 13.63 -1.11 30.82
CA GLU A 5 14.59 -2.22 30.95
C GLU A 5 14.15 -3.29 31.97
N PHE A 6 13.56 -2.87 33.10
CA PHE A 6 13.13 -3.81 34.15
C PHE A 6 12.01 -4.75 33.68
N LEU A 7 11.06 -4.24 32.87
CA LEU A 7 9.99 -5.07 32.29
C LEU A 7 10.55 -6.07 31.27
N LYS A 8 11.54 -5.65 30.46
CA LYS A 8 12.19 -6.54 29.51
C LYS A 8 12.88 -7.71 30.22
N ARG A 9 13.58 -7.45 31.33
CA ARG A 9 14.24 -8.49 32.14
C ARG A 9 13.24 -9.46 32.78
N TYR A 10 12.14 -8.93 33.34
CA TYR A 10 11.07 -9.75 33.91
C TYR A 10 10.45 -10.69 32.87
N PHE A 11 10.10 -10.17 31.69
CA PHE A 11 9.52 -11.00 30.63
C PHE A 11 10.53 -11.98 30.03
N ARG A 12 11.83 -11.63 29.94
CA ARG A 12 12.87 -12.58 29.52
C ARG A 12 12.89 -13.83 30.40
N LYS A 13 12.95 -13.64 31.72
CA LYS A 13 12.92 -14.75 32.70
C LYS A 13 11.62 -15.58 32.59
N LYS A 14 10.47 -14.90 32.46
CA LYS A 14 9.17 -15.56 32.34
C LYS A 14 8.98 -16.35 31.04
N ILE A 15 9.63 -15.93 29.96
CA ILE A 15 9.63 -16.65 28.68
C ILE A 15 10.51 -17.90 28.77
N GLU A 16 11.66 -17.80 29.43
CA GLU A 16 12.55 -18.94 29.69
C GLU A 16 11.88 -20.02 30.56
N GLU A 17 11.09 -19.59 31.56
CA GLU A 17 10.34 -20.49 32.45
C GLU A 17 9.15 -21.20 31.76
N SER A 18 8.60 -20.67 30.67
CA SER A 18 7.44 -21.26 29.99
C SER A 18 7.45 -21.02 28.46
N PRO A 19 8.35 -21.70 27.72
CA PRO A 19 8.52 -21.47 26.28
C PRO A 19 7.27 -21.82 25.45
N ALA A 20 6.56 -22.89 25.84
CA ALA A 20 5.40 -23.40 25.10
C ALA A 20 4.26 -22.38 24.98
N LYS A 21 4.04 -21.56 26.02
CA LYS A 21 2.96 -20.56 26.07
C LYS A 21 3.16 -19.42 25.07
N TYR A 22 4.41 -19.13 24.69
CA TYR A 22 4.74 -18.03 23.78
C TYR A 22 5.20 -18.51 22.40
N SER A 23 5.08 -19.81 22.11
CA SER A 23 5.52 -20.41 20.84
C SER A 23 4.83 -19.80 19.62
N GLU A 24 3.51 -19.66 19.66
CA GLU A 24 2.71 -19.05 18.58
C GLU A 24 3.08 -17.58 18.35
N LEU A 25 3.25 -16.81 19.43
CA LEU A 25 3.64 -15.40 19.33
C LEU A 25 5.08 -15.25 18.82
N ARG A 26 5.97 -16.18 19.19
CA ARG A 26 7.34 -16.25 18.68
C ARG A 26 7.36 -16.54 17.18
N LYS A 27 6.59 -17.51 16.71
CA LYS A 27 6.44 -17.80 15.27
C LYS A 27 5.89 -16.59 14.50
N ALA A 28 4.88 -15.91 15.06
CA ALA A 28 4.33 -14.68 14.46
C ALA A 28 5.38 -13.56 14.38
N LEU A 29 6.22 -13.45 15.41
CA LEU A 29 7.30 -12.45 15.44
C LEU A 29 8.41 -12.79 14.43
N GLU A 30 8.85 -14.05 14.38
CA GLU A 30 9.86 -14.54 13.43
C GLU A 30 9.40 -14.37 11.97
N SER A 31 8.15 -14.71 11.68
CA SER A 31 7.54 -14.55 10.35
C SER A 31 7.24 -13.09 9.97
N SER A 32 7.05 -12.21 10.96
CA SER A 32 6.91 -10.76 10.72
C SER A 32 8.24 -10.06 10.40
N ARG A 33 9.40 -10.71 10.68
CA ARG A 33 10.76 -10.16 10.54
C ARG A 33 10.97 -8.82 11.26
N LEU A 34 10.20 -8.56 12.31
CA LEU A 34 10.36 -7.37 13.13
C LEU A 34 11.68 -7.43 13.92
N LYS A 35 12.39 -6.30 14.01
CA LYS A 35 13.66 -6.18 14.77
C LYS A 35 13.50 -6.23 16.30
N SER A 36 12.30 -6.48 16.80
CA SER A 36 12.00 -6.54 18.23
C SER A 36 12.09 -7.96 18.75
N THR A 37 12.54 -8.11 20.00
CA THR A 37 12.50 -9.41 20.68
C THR A 37 11.12 -9.69 21.29
N LEU A 38 10.81 -10.97 21.55
CA LEU A 38 9.55 -11.38 22.17
C LEU A 38 9.33 -10.72 23.55
N ALA A 39 10.40 -10.62 24.33
CA ALA A 39 10.38 -9.96 25.65
C ALA A 39 10.06 -8.47 25.53
N GLU A 40 10.57 -7.79 24.50
CA GLU A 40 10.29 -6.37 24.25
C GLU A 40 8.85 -6.13 23.82
N LEU A 41 8.26 -7.03 23.03
CA LEU A 41 6.86 -6.94 22.62
C LEU A 41 5.90 -7.12 23.81
N GLN A 42 6.17 -8.09 24.69
CA GLN A 42 5.36 -8.29 25.90
C GLN A 42 5.52 -7.13 26.89
N ALA A 43 6.75 -6.62 27.03
CA ALA A 43 7.04 -5.47 27.88
C ALA A 43 6.34 -4.19 27.36
N SER A 44 6.35 -3.96 26.04
CA SER A 44 5.67 -2.81 25.45
C SER A 44 4.15 -2.94 25.55
N ALA A 45 3.59 -4.13 25.33
CA ALA A 45 2.15 -4.37 25.47
C ALA A 45 1.65 -4.10 26.90
N LEU A 46 2.43 -4.47 27.91
CA LEU A 46 2.11 -4.16 29.31
C LEU A 46 2.27 -2.66 29.60
N PHE A 47 3.38 -2.06 29.17
CA PHE A 47 3.67 -0.64 29.42
C PHE A 47 2.63 0.29 28.80
N TYR A 48 2.35 0.14 27.49
CA TYR A 48 1.33 0.94 26.81
C TYR A 48 -0.08 0.63 27.31
N GLY A 49 -0.36 -0.63 27.68
CA GLY A 49 -1.61 -1.00 28.32
C GLY A 49 -1.85 -0.23 29.63
N LEU A 50 -0.83 -0.14 30.50
CA LEU A 50 -0.94 0.61 31.77
C LEU A 50 -1.17 2.10 31.55
N ILE A 51 -0.50 2.71 30.57
CA ILE A 51 -0.75 4.12 30.21
C ILE A 51 -2.20 4.29 29.71
N ALA A 52 -2.64 3.38 28.85
CA ALA A 52 -4.00 3.39 28.30
C ALA A 52 -5.06 3.18 29.38
N MET A 53 -4.77 2.43 30.44
CA MET A 53 -5.66 2.26 31.60
C MET A 53 -5.93 3.59 32.29
N ILE A 54 -4.88 4.39 32.53
CA ILE A 54 -5.00 5.71 33.17
C ILE A 54 -5.80 6.67 32.28
N LEU A 55 -5.50 6.70 30.98
CA LEU A 55 -6.24 7.52 30.00
C LEU A 55 -7.70 7.08 29.87
N GLY A 56 -7.95 5.77 29.85
CA GLY A 56 -9.29 5.19 29.80
C GLY A 56 -10.13 5.58 31.01
N PHE A 57 -9.53 5.56 32.22
CA PHE A 57 -10.19 6.04 33.42
C PHE A 57 -10.62 7.51 33.31
N ILE A 58 -9.72 8.38 32.85
CA ILE A 58 -10.00 9.82 32.66
C ILE A 58 -11.09 10.03 31.62
N LEU A 59 -11.04 9.30 30.49
CA LEU A 59 -12.06 9.37 29.44
C LEU A 59 -13.43 8.88 29.93
N GLY A 60 -13.48 7.77 30.67
CA GLY A 60 -14.71 7.26 31.29
C GLY A 60 -15.33 8.27 32.26
N PHE A 61 -14.48 8.95 33.04
CA PHE A 61 -14.92 9.99 33.97
C PHE A 61 -15.55 11.19 33.24
N LEU A 62 -14.91 11.66 32.17
CA LEU A 62 -15.35 12.82 31.38
C LEU A 62 -16.61 12.53 30.56
N THR A 63 -16.72 11.34 29.95
CA THR A 63 -17.87 10.98 29.11
C THR A 63 -19.16 10.95 29.93
N LEU A 64 -19.12 10.34 31.11
CA LEU A 64 -20.28 10.33 32.02
C LEU A 64 -20.64 11.71 32.55
N GLN A 65 -19.65 12.56 32.81
CA GLN A 65 -19.88 13.94 33.21
C GLN A 65 -20.63 14.73 32.12
N GLN A 66 -20.25 14.55 30.85
CA GLN A 66 -20.92 15.18 29.71
C GLN A 66 -22.33 14.63 29.48
N ILE A 67 -22.51 13.30 29.55
CA ILE A 67 -23.83 12.67 29.40
C ILE A 67 -24.79 13.16 30.50
N ASN A 68 -24.32 13.28 31.75
CA ASN A 68 -25.12 13.82 32.84
C ASN A 68 -25.53 15.29 32.61
N GLN A 69 -24.64 16.11 32.05
CA GLN A 69 -24.96 17.51 31.71
C GLN A 69 -26.03 17.64 30.61
N ILE A 70 -25.97 16.78 29.58
CA ILE A 70 -26.88 16.84 28.43
C ILE A 70 -28.26 16.26 28.77
N PHE A 71 -28.30 15.11 29.44
CA PHE A 71 -29.54 14.35 29.60
C PHE A 71 -30.15 14.43 31.00
N ARG A 72 -29.43 14.95 32.01
CA ARG A 72 -29.87 15.02 33.43
C ARG A 72 -30.58 13.73 33.88
N PHE A 73 -29.96 12.58 33.62
CA PHE A 73 -30.54 11.30 34.04
C PHE A 73 -30.69 11.27 35.56
N GLU A 74 -31.93 11.11 36.05
CA GLU A 74 -32.13 10.55 37.39
C GLU A 74 -31.75 9.07 37.29
N TYR A 75 -30.65 8.69 37.94
CA TYR A 75 -30.09 7.34 37.88
C TYR A 75 -30.96 6.36 38.70
N LEU A 76 -32.15 6.03 38.18
CA LEU A 76 -33.05 5.02 38.72
C LEU A 76 -32.72 3.67 38.07
N TYR A 77 -31.98 2.82 38.76
CA TYR A 77 -31.77 1.43 38.35
C TYR A 77 -32.56 0.53 39.30
N PHE A 78 -33.56 -0.22 38.79
CA PHE A 78 -34.38 -1.16 39.58
C PHE A 78 -35.00 -0.57 40.87
N GLY A 79 -35.38 0.72 40.87
CA GLY A 79 -36.02 1.36 42.02
C GLY A 79 -35.09 1.69 43.20
N VAL A 80 -33.76 1.57 43.02
CA VAL A 80 -32.75 1.98 44.01
C VAL A 80 -32.01 3.23 43.52
N SER A 81 -31.94 4.28 44.34
CA SER A 81 -31.17 5.49 44.07
C SER A 81 -29.68 5.22 44.26
N ILE A 82 -28.96 5.04 43.16
CA ILE A 82 -27.50 4.93 43.19
C ILE A 82 -26.91 6.34 43.19
N GLU A 83 -26.02 6.62 44.14
CA GLU A 83 -25.31 7.90 44.17
C GLU A 83 -24.44 8.07 42.91
N PHE A 84 -24.57 9.20 42.23
CA PHE A 84 -23.90 9.47 40.93
C PHE A 84 -22.39 9.20 40.94
N TRP A 85 -21.71 9.53 42.05
CA TRP A 85 -20.27 9.32 42.17
C TRP A 85 -19.87 7.83 42.14
N LYS A 86 -20.72 6.93 42.65
CA LYS A 86 -20.47 5.47 42.59
C LYS A 86 -20.60 4.95 41.15
N ALA A 87 -21.64 5.40 40.43
CA ALA A 87 -21.84 5.06 39.02
C ALA A 87 -20.69 5.61 38.15
N GLN A 88 -20.23 6.83 38.45
CA GLN A 88 -19.11 7.47 37.76
C GLN A 88 -17.80 6.68 37.94
N ILE A 89 -17.48 6.25 39.16
CA ILE A 89 -16.29 5.43 39.42
C ILE A 89 -16.42 4.07 38.71
N ALA A 90 -17.57 3.40 38.81
CA ALA A 90 -17.78 2.08 38.22
C ALA A 90 -17.54 2.07 36.70
N VAL A 91 -18.09 3.05 35.99
CA VAL A 91 -17.89 3.16 34.53
C VAL A 91 -16.48 3.64 34.18
N SER A 92 -15.87 4.51 34.98
CA SER A 92 -14.47 4.90 34.77
C SER A 92 -13.52 3.72 34.90
N VAL A 93 -13.75 2.84 35.89
CA VAL A 93 -13.02 1.57 36.04
C VAL A 93 -13.28 0.63 34.87
N LEU A 94 -14.52 0.53 34.39
CA LEU A 94 -14.85 -0.27 33.20
C LEU A 94 -14.07 0.22 31.98
N PHE A 95 -14.07 1.53 31.71
CA PHE A 95 -13.30 2.12 30.61
C PHE A 95 -11.79 1.91 30.77
N ALA A 96 -11.26 1.97 32.00
CA ALA A 96 -9.86 1.70 32.28
C ALA A 96 -9.47 0.25 31.91
N ILE A 97 -10.28 -0.73 32.33
CA ILE A 97 -10.07 -2.16 32.03
C ILE A 97 -10.18 -2.39 30.51
N LEU A 98 -11.20 -1.80 29.87
CA LEU A 98 -11.46 -1.99 28.44
C LEU A 98 -10.35 -1.37 27.58
N SER A 99 -9.87 -0.18 27.95
CA SER A 99 -8.72 0.49 27.31
C SER A 99 -7.43 -0.31 27.47
N PHE A 100 -7.13 -0.82 28.68
CA PHE A 100 -5.99 -1.69 28.93
C PHE A 100 -6.03 -2.95 28.05
N ALA A 101 -7.19 -3.62 28.01
CA ALA A 101 -7.38 -4.84 27.23
C ALA A 101 -7.22 -4.58 25.73
N LEU A 102 -7.83 -3.50 25.20
CA LEU A 102 -7.75 -3.13 23.79
C LEU A 102 -6.31 -2.84 23.36
N VAL A 103 -5.60 -1.96 24.09
CA VAL A 103 -4.24 -1.58 23.71
C VAL A 103 -3.30 -2.78 23.80
N ARG A 104 -3.42 -3.59 24.85
CA ARG A 104 -2.64 -4.83 24.97
C ARG A 104 -2.92 -5.78 23.82
N TYR A 105 -4.19 -5.96 23.44
CA TYR A 105 -4.59 -6.78 22.31
C TYR A 105 -3.98 -6.27 21.00
N PHE A 106 -4.09 -4.99 20.70
CA PHE A 106 -3.53 -4.41 19.46
C PHE A 106 -2.01 -4.55 19.37
N VAL A 107 -1.28 -4.31 20.45
CA VAL A 107 0.20 -4.46 20.44
C VAL A 107 0.61 -5.91 20.23
N LEU A 108 -0.10 -6.88 20.82
CA LEU A 108 0.18 -8.31 20.63
C LEU A 108 -0.33 -8.85 19.29
N ALA A 109 -1.37 -8.25 18.71
CA ALA A 109 -1.89 -8.57 17.39
C ALA A 109 -1.03 -7.98 16.26
N TYR A 110 -0.21 -6.96 16.56
CA TYR A 110 0.60 -6.27 15.57
C TYR A 110 1.52 -7.20 14.75
N PRO A 111 2.29 -8.15 15.34
CA PRO A 111 3.10 -9.09 14.55
C PRO A 111 2.26 -9.97 13.63
N TYR A 112 1.07 -10.41 14.06
CA TYR A 112 0.17 -11.21 13.23
C TYR A 112 -0.36 -10.41 12.04
N TYR A 113 -0.73 -9.15 12.26
CA TYR A 113 -1.16 -8.25 11.18
C TYR A 113 -0.02 -8.01 10.18
N VAL A 114 1.18 -7.73 10.67
CA VAL A 114 2.37 -7.53 9.82
C VAL A 114 2.69 -8.81 9.04
N ALA A 115 2.72 -9.98 9.70
CA ALA A 115 2.96 -11.27 9.05
C ALA A 115 1.91 -11.59 7.99
N SER A 116 0.62 -11.34 8.26
CA SER A 116 -0.48 -11.51 7.30
C SER A 116 -0.34 -10.56 6.10
N SER A 117 0.00 -9.30 6.35
CA SER A 117 0.27 -8.31 5.30
C SER A 117 1.49 -8.69 4.45
N ARG A 118 2.56 -9.19 5.07
CA ARG A 118 3.75 -9.71 4.38
C ARG A 118 3.42 -10.95 3.55
N LYS A 119 2.65 -11.90 4.08
CA LYS A 119 2.16 -13.08 3.35
C LYS A 119 1.51 -12.67 2.04
N GLY A 120 0.57 -11.72 2.08
CA GLY A 120 -0.10 -11.23 0.87
C GLY A 120 0.86 -10.59 -0.14
N ARG A 121 1.85 -9.81 0.33
CA ARG A 121 2.87 -9.22 -0.55
C ARG A 121 3.81 -10.26 -1.18
N ILE A 122 4.26 -11.23 -0.38
CA ILE A 122 5.10 -12.35 -0.85
C ILE A 122 4.34 -13.13 -1.91
N ASP A 123 3.12 -13.58 -1.61
CA ASP A 123 2.28 -14.37 -2.53
C ASP A 123 2.00 -13.64 -3.85
N ALA A 124 1.83 -12.32 -3.82
CA ALA A 124 1.61 -11.52 -5.02
C ALA A 124 2.86 -11.40 -5.91
N SER A 125 4.04 -11.31 -5.30
CA SER A 125 5.32 -11.16 -6.02
C SER A 125 5.98 -12.49 -6.44
N LEU A 126 5.63 -13.59 -5.77
CA LEU A 126 6.23 -14.90 -5.98
C LEU A 126 6.15 -15.41 -7.43
N PRO A 127 5.02 -15.29 -8.18
CA PRO A 127 4.95 -15.76 -9.55
C PRO A 127 6.01 -15.12 -10.46
N HIS A 128 6.23 -13.81 -10.29
CA HIS A 128 7.21 -13.07 -11.09
C HIS A 128 8.65 -13.45 -10.73
N ALA A 129 8.93 -13.63 -9.43
CA ALA A 129 10.23 -14.12 -8.97
C ALA A 129 10.53 -15.52 -9.54
N VAL A 130 9.58 -16.45 -9.46
CA VAL A 130 9.75 -17.81 -9.99
C VAL A 130 9.93 -17.82 -11.50
N ASN A 131 9.18 -16.99 -12.23
CA ASN A 131 9.34 -16.87 -13.68
C ASN A 131 10.72 -16.31 -14.06
N MET A 132 11.24 -15.35 -13.30
CA MET A 132 12.59 -14.84 -13.51
C MET A 132 13.65 -15.91 -13.23
N MET A 133 13.52 -16.65 -12.11
CA MET A 133 14.42 -17.77 -11.82
C MET A 133 14.40 -18.82 -12.91
N LEU A 134 13.21 -19.17 -13.41
CA LEU A 134 13.07 -20.10 -14.53
C LEU A 134 13.85 -19.62 -15.75
N GLY A 135 13.71 -18.35 -16.14
CA GLY A 135 14.44 -17.77 -17.26
C GLY A 135 15.96 -17.85 -17.05
N MET A 136 16.45 -17.50 -15.86
CA MET A 136 17.87 -17.52 -15.51
C MET A 136 18.45 -18.95 -15.48
N VAL A 137 17.79 -19.87 -14.77
CA VAL A 137 18.25 -21.26 -14.62
C VAL A 137 18.16 -22.01 -15.95
N LYS A 138 17.12 -21.77 -16.76
CA LYS A 138 17.04 -22.28 -18.14
C LYS A 138 18.18 -21.74 -19.02
N GLY A 139 18.63 -20.52 -18.76
CA GLY A 139 19.81 -19.91 -19.39
C GLY A 139 21.15 -20.41 -18.84
N GLY A 140 21.16 -21.39 -17.94
CA GLY A 140 22.37 -21.98 -17.35
C GLY A 140 22.91 -21.24 -16.13
N VAL A 141 22.20 -20.23 -15.62
CA VAL A 141 22.62 -19.52 -14.40
C VAL A 141 22.40 -20.41 -13.18
N PRO A 142 23.38 -20.56 -12.28
CA PRO A 142 23.20 -21.34 -11.04
C PRO A 142 22.06 -20.80 -10.16
N LEU A 143 21.35 -21.70 -9.48
CA LEU A 143 20.19 -21.36 -8.64
C LEU A 143 20.50 -20.32 -7.56
N LEU A 144 21.65 -20.42 -6.90
CA LEU A 144 22.09 -19.44 -5.90
C LEU A 144 22.23 -18.03 -6.50
N SER A 145 22.75 -17.91 -7.72
CA SER A 145 22.88 -16.63 -8.41
C SER A 145 21.52 -16.05 -8.78
N ALA A 146 20.55 -16.89 -9.13
CA ALA A 146 19.17 -16.46 -9.37
C ALA A 146 18.51 -15.92 -8.07
N PHE A 147 18.76 -16.55 -6.91
CA PHE A 147 18.30 -16.03 -5.61
C PHE A 147 18.94 -14.67 -5.28
N LYS A 148 20.25 -14.50 -5.52
CA LYS A 148 20.95 -13.21 -5.31
C LYS A 148 20.36 -12.11 -6.20
N PHE A 149 20.12 -12.41 -7.47
CA PHE A 149 19.51 -11.45 -8.38
C PHE A 149 18.14 -10.97 -7.89
N ILE A 150 17.29 -11.87 -7.39
CA ILE A 150 15.99 -11.49 -6.81
C ILE A 150 16.18 -10.67 -5.52
N ALA A 151 17.12 -11.05 -4.67
CA ALA A 151 17.42 -10.36 -3.42
C ALA A 151 17.87 -8.91 -3.61
N GLU A 152 18.72 -8.66 -4.62
CA GLU A 152 19.26 -7.34 -4.95
C GLU A 152 18.18 -6.43 -5.58
N ASN A 153 17.27 -7.00 -6.36
CA ASN A 153 16.24 -6.27 -7.09
C ASN A 153 14.94 -6.08 -6.30
N LYS A 154 15.04 -5.57 -5.06
CA LYS A 154 13.89 -5.30 -4.16
C LYS A 154 12.75 -4.48 -4.80
N PRO A 155 13.01 -3.45 -5.64
CA PRO A 155 11.93 -2.71 -6.28
C PRO A 155 11.10 -3.53 -7.27
N LEU A 156 11.69 -4.56 -7.89
CA LEU A 156 11.01 -5.40 -8.89
C LEU A 156 10.23 -6.54 -8.23
N PHE A 157 10.81 -7.16 -7.21
CA PHE A 157 10.24 -8.36 -6.59
C PHE A 157 9.62 -8.10 -5.20
N GLY A 158 9.74 -6.89 -4.65
CA GLY A 158 9.06 -6.50 -3.42
C GLY A 158 9.49 -7.32 -2.20
N GLU A 159 8.52 -7.80 -1.44
CA GLU A 159 8.75 -8.49 -0.15
C GLU A 159 9.40 -9.86 -0.31
N VAL A 160 9.18 -10.57 -1.43
CA VAL A 160 9.81 -11.89 -1.65
C VAL A 160 11.34 -11.77 -1.74
N SER A 161 11.85 -10.64 -2.23
CA SER A 161 13.28 -10.31 -2.27
C SER A 161 13.92 -10.38 -0.88
N VAL A 162 13.18 -10.02 0.18
CA VAL A 162 13.69 -10.07 1.57
C VAL A 162 13.85 -11.52 2.04
N GLU A 163 12.96 -12.41 1.62
CA GLU A 163 13.08 -13.85 1.92
C GLU A 163 14.22 -14.47 1.11
N PHE A 164 14.35 -14.14 -0.18
CA PHE A 164 15.47 -14.59 -1.02
C PHE A 164 16.84 -14.01 -0.60
N GLU A 165 16.88 -12.76 -0.12
CA GLU A 165 18.08 -12.15 0.50
C GLU A 165 18.53 -12.97 1.70
N ARG A 166 17.58 -13.43 2.52
CA ARG A 166 17.91 -14.28 3.66
C ARG A 166 18.46 -15.63 3.22
N ILE A 167 17.91 -16.24 2.16
CA ILE A 167 18.44 -17.48 1.58
C ILE A 167 19.86 -17.25 1.07
N ALA A 168 20.09 -16.18 0.28
CA ALA A 168 21.39 -15.86 -0.29
C ALA A 168 22.46 -15.65 0.79
N VAL A 169 22.17 -14.85 1.82
CA VAL A 169 23.09 -14.57 2.94
C VAL A 169 23.38 -15.84 3.74
N LEU A 170 22.38 -16.67 4.04
CA LEU A 170 22.58 -17.91 4.79
C LEU A 170 23.33 -18.96 3.97
N ALA A 171 23.13 -19.01 2.66
CA ALA A 171 23.82 -19.91 1.75
C ALA A 171 25.29 -19.52 1.52
N GLU A 172 25.67 -18.25 1.67
CA GLU A 172 27.08 -17.84 1.66
C GLU A 172 27.82 -18.28 2.93
N LEU A 173 27.12 -18.33 4.06
CA LEU A 173 27.68 -18.72 5.35
C LEU A 173 27.63 -20.24 5.60
N GLY A 174 26.89 -20.99 4.77
CA GLY A 174 26.61 -22.41 4.99
C GLY A 174 26.15 -23.12 3.72
N ASP A 175 25.20 -24.04 3.85
CA ASP A 175 24.64 -24.79 2.72
C ASP A 175 23.34 -24.15 2.22
N LEU A 176 23.18 -24.10 0.90
CA LEU A 176 22.00 -23.57 0.22
C LEU A 176 20.72 -24.27 0.67
N GLU A 177 20.81 -25.58 0.86
CA GLU A 177 19.68 -26.40 1.25
C GLU A 177 19.19 -26.07 2.67
N SER A 178 20.12 -25.94 3.62
CA SER A 178 19.82 -25.51 5.00
C SER A 178 19.26 -24.09 5.03
N ALA A 179 19.77 -23.19 4.17
CA ALA A 179 19.26 -21.84 4.02
C ALA A 179 17.81 -21.81 3.51
N MET A 180 17.49 -22.61 2.48
CA MET A 180 16.12 -22.74 1.96
C MET A 180 15.17 -23.31 3.03
N ARG A 181 15.60 -24.34 3.78
CA ARG A 181 14.82 -24.95 4.87
C ARG A 181 14.48 -23.93 5.95
N PHE A 182 15.47 -23.14 6.39
CA PHE A 182 15.25 -22.10 7.39
C PHE A 182 14.21 -21.06 6.95
N VAL A 183 14.23 -20.65 5.68
CA VAL A 183 13.26 -19.69 5.16
C VAL A 183 11.88 -20.33 4.97
N ALA A 184 11.82 -21.59 4.53
CA ALA A 184 10.57 -22.35 4.45
C ALA A 184 9.87 -22.48 5.82
N ASP A 185 10.63 -22.73 6.89
CA ASP A 185 10.09 -22.88 8.25
C ASP A 185 9.64 -21.55 8.87
N THR A 186 10.23 -20.42 8.45
CA THR A 186 10.01 -19.12 9.09
C THR A 186 9.14 -18.15 8.28
N THR A 187 8.87 -18.44 7.00
CA THR A 187 8.06 -17.58 6.15
C THR A 187 6.58 -17.59 6.56
N PRO A 188 5.87 -16.43 6.52
CA PRO A 188 4.42 -16.39 6.72
C PRO A 188 3.62 -16.91 5.50
N SER A 189 4.27 -17.09 4.34
CA SER A 189 3.62 -17.53 3.10
C SER A 189 3.67 -19.06 2.95
N GLU A 190 2.48 -19.66 2.93
CA GLU A 190 2.31 -21.09 2.64
C GLU A 190 2.82 -21.45 1.25
N ARG A 191 2.53 -20.61 0.25
CA ARG A 191 2.94 -20.84 -1.14
C ARG A 191 4.45 -20.83 -1.28
N LEU A 192 5.13 -19.89 -0.62
CA LEU A 192 6.59 -19.83 -0.62
C LEU A 192 7.19 -21.00 0.14
N ARG A 193 6.62 -21.39 1.29
CA ARG A 193 7.07 -22.57 2.04
C ARG A 193 7.02 -23.83 1.18
N VAL A 194 5.86 -24.14 0.61
CA VAL A 194 5.67 -25.32 -0.25
C VAL A 194 6.56 -25.26 -1.50
N PHE A 195 6.78 -24.07 -2.07
CA PHE A 195 7.72 -23.89 -3.17
C PHE A 195 9.15 -24.25 -2.77
N LEU A 196 9.65 -23.71 -1.66
CA LEU A 196 11.01 -23.96 -1.18
C LEU A 196 11.21 -25.41 -0.74
N GLU A 197 10.25 -26.03 -0.06
CA GLU A 197 10.30 -27.44 0.34
C GLU A 197 10.46 -28.37 -0.87
N ASN A 198 9.59 -28.21 -1.88
CA ASN A 198 9.67 -29.01 -3.09
C ASN A 198 10.94 -28.70 -3.91
N LEU A 199 11.41 -27.43 -3.91
CA LEU A 199 12.65 -27.06 -4.57
C LEU A 199 13.86 -27.71 -3.90
N ILE A 200 13.87 -27.82 -2.57
CA ILE A 200 14.89 -28.57 -1.82
C ILE A 200 14.92 -30.03 -2.25
N ASP A 201 13.75 -30.66 -2.36
CA ASP A 201 13.65 -32.07 -2.75
C ASP A 201 14.15 -32.30 -4.19
N VAL A 202 13.81 -31.40 -5.12
CA VAL A 202 14.28 -31.46 -6.52
C VAL A 202 15.78 -31.15 -6.62
N TYR A 203 16.30 -30.23 -5.81
CA TYR A 203 17.72 -29.86 -5.81
C TYR A 203 18.62 -30.94 -5.21
N ARG A 204 18.16 -31.63 -4.16
CA ARG A 204 18.85 -32.80 -3.57
C ARG A 204 18.82 -34.00 -4.50
N GLY A 205 17.69 -34.23 -5.14
CA GLY A 205 17.54 -35.28 -6.15
C GLY A 205 18.30 -34.93 -7.44
N SER A 206 18.56 -35.91 -8.30
CA SER A 206 18.94 -35.66 -9.70
C SER A 206 17.75 -35.16 -10.54
N GLY A 207 16.84 -34.40 -9.92
CA GLY A 207 15.64 -33.88 -10.54
C GLY A 207 15.95 -32.66 -11.40
N ASP A 208 15.12 -32.43 -12.41
CA ASP A 208 15.28 -31.26 -13.26
C ASP A 208 14.64 -30.03 -12.60
N VAL A 209 15.47 -29.18 -12.00
CA VAL A 209 15.09 -27.90 -11.41
C VAL A 209 14.38 -27.01 -12.43
N VAL A 210 14.76 -27.05 -13.71
CA VAL A 210 14.12 -26.24 -14.77
C VAL A 210 12.68 -26.69 -14.98
N SER A 211 12.44 -28.00 -15.09
CA SER A 211 11.08 -28.55 -15.21
C SER A 211 10.20 -28.22 -14.01
N TYR A 212 10.75 -28.30 -12.79
CA TYR A 212 10.03 -27.91 -11.57
C TYR A 212 9.65 -26.42 -11.58
N LEU A 213 10.62 -25.53 -11.82
CA LEU A 213 10.40 -24.09 -11.88
C LEU A 213 9.38 -23.72 -12.98
N LYS A 214 9.41 -24.43 -14.12
CA LYS A 214 8.45 -24.24 -15.21
C LYS A 214 7.03 -24.59 -14.77
N SER A 215 6.84 -25.81 -14.27
CA SER A 215 5.55 -26.29 -13.77
C SER A 215 4.98 -25.35 -12.70
N LYS A 216 5.83 -24.88 -11.77
CA LYS A 216 5.39 -23.98 -10.71
C LYS A 216 5.08 -22.57 -11.21
N SER A 217 5.86 -22.04 -12.16
CA SER A 217 5.58 -20.76 -12.81
C SER A 217 4.20 -20.81 -13.49
N ASP A 218 3.96 -21.82 -14.31
CA ASP A 218 2.69 -22.02 -15.02
C ASP A 218 1.52 -22.15 -14.03
N GLN A 219 1.68 -22.94 -12.96
CA GLN A 219 0.68 -23.07 -11.89
C GLN A 219 0.36 -21.71 -11.25
N PHE A 220 1.38 -20.93 -10.89
CA PHE A 220 1.17 -19.64 -10.25
C PHE A 220 0.48 -18.63 -11.17
N PHE A 221 0.78 -18.62 -12.46
CA PHE A 221 0.07 -17.77 -13.43
C PHE A 221 -1.38 -18.23 -13.65
N MET A 222 -1.64 -19.54 -13.72
CA MET A 222 -3.02 -20.06 -13.80
C MET A 222 -3.86 -19.73 -12.56
N GLU A 223 -3.28 -19.84 -11.36
CA GLU A 223 -3.93 -19.45 -10.11
C GLU A 223 -4.22 -17.94 -10.08
N LYS A 224 -3.31 -17.11 -10.61
CA LYS A 224 -3.49 -15.66 -10.73
C LYS A 224 -4.62 -15.32 -11.70
N GLU A 225 -4.67 -15.95 -12.87
CA GLU A 225 -5.75 -15.76 -13.84
C GLU A 225 -7.11 -16.14 -13.25
N ARG A 226 -7.20 -17.31 -12.59
CA ARG A 226 -8.41 -17.73 -11.87
C ARG A 226 -8.84 -16.72 -10.79
N SER A 227 -7.88 -16.17 -10.05
CA SER A 227 -8.17 -15.15 -9.02
C SER A 227 -8.74 -13.87 -9.63
N TYR A 228 -8.26 -13.45 -10.81
CA TYR A 228 -8.85 -12.31 -11.52
C TYR A 228 -10.26 -12.61 -12.03
N THR A 229 -10.50 -13.80 -12.57
CA THR A 229 -11.85 -14.21 -12.99
C THR A 229 -12.83 -14.14 -11.83
N PHE A 230 -12.50 -14.72 -10.67
CA PHE A 230 -13.34 -14.64 -9.48
C PHE A 230 -13.55 -13.21 -8.98
N PHE A 231 -12.53 -12.36 -9.06
CA PHE A 231 -12.65 -10.95 -8.71
C PHE A 231 -13.66 -10.24 -9.63
N LEU A 232 -13.57 -10.44 -10.95
CA LEU A 232 -14.49 -9.85 -11.92
C LEU A 232 -15.93 -10.34 -11.74
N GLU A 233 -16.13 -11.64 -11.51
CA GLU A 233 -17.44 -12.23 -11.19
C GLU A 233 -18.03 -11.61 -9.91
N SER A 234 -17.21 -11.43 -8.88
CA SER A 234 -17.63 -10.79 -7.62
C SER A 234 -18.02 -9.33 -7.84
N MET A 235 -17.25 -8.59 -8.66
CA MET A 235 -17.57 -7.20 -9.01
C MET A 235 -18.86 -7.09 -9.80
N GLN A 236 -19.15 -8.04 -10.69
CA GLN A 236 -20.41 -8.10 -11.43
C GLN A 236 -21.62 -8.25 -10.50
N ILE A 237 -21.56 -9.19 -9.55
CA ILE A 237 -22.64 -9.39 -8.57
C ILE A 237 -22.87 -8.13 -7.74
N ILE A 238 -21.79 -7.48 -7.28
CA ILE A 238 -21.90 -6.25 -6.47
C ILE A 238 -22.45 -5.10 -7.29
N ALA A 239 -22.04 -4.96 -8.56
CA ALA A 239 -22.61 -3.98 -9.46
C ALA A 239 -24.11 -4.21 -9.66
N GLU A 240 -24.56 -5.47 -9.84
CA GLU A 240 -25.97 -5.81 -9.96
C GLU A 240 -26.77 -5.45 -8.69
N ILE A 241 -26.25 -5.80 -7.51
CA ILE A 241 -26.86 -5.43 -6.22
C ILE A 241 -26.93 -3.91 -6.09
N TYR A 242 -25.86 -3.19 -6.43
CA TYR A 242 -25.82 -1.74 -6.34
C TYR A 242 -26.84 -1.07 -7.26
N LEU A 243 -26.86 -1.46 -8.54
CA LEU A 243 -27.82 -0.94 -9.51
C LEU A 243 -29.26 -1.22 -9.07
N THR A 244 -29.55 -2.43 -8.59
CA THR A 244 -30.91 -2.81 -8.17
C THR A 244 -31.35 -2.07 -6.90
N LEU A 245 -30.52 -2.09 -5.84
CA LEU A 245 -30.90 -1.60 -4.53
C LEU A 245 -30.74 -0.09 -4.36
N PHE A 246 -29.71 0.52 -4.96
CA PHE A 246 -29.39 1.93 -4.76
C PHE A 246 -29.80 2.83 -5.93
N ILE A 247 -30.10 2.26 -7.11
CA ILE A 247 -30.61 3.04 -8.25
C ILE A 247 -32.05 2.68 -8.56
N VAL A 248 -32.35 1.44 -8.92
CA VAL A 248 -33.69 1.02 -9.36
C VAL A 248 -34.72 1.17 -8.24
N ALA A 249 -34.45 0.67 -7.04
CA ALA A 249 -35.40 0.74 -5.94
C ALA A 249 -35.71 2.17 -5.47
N PRO A 250 -34.72 3.07 -5.25
CA PRO A 250 -35.00 4.46 -4.94
C PRO A 250 -35.72 5.18 -6.08
N LEU A 251 -35.39 4.89 -7.34
CA LEU A 251 -36.09 5.48 -8.49
C LEU A 251 -37.54 5.03 -8.57
N PHE A 252 -37.84 3.75 -8.33
CA PHE A 252 -39.21 3.27 -8.22
C PHE A 252 -39.96 3.97 -7.08
N LEU A 253 -39.31 4.11 -5.91
CA LEU A 253 -39.87 4.82 -4.77
C LEU A 253 -40.12 6.30 -5.09
N LEU A 254 -39.23 6.96 -5.85
CA LEU A 254 -39.42 8.33 -6.33
C LEU A 254 -40.70 8.43 -7.16
N VAL A 255 -40.91 7.53 -8.11
CA VAL A 255 -42.10 7.54 -8.97
C VAL A 255 -43.38 7.49 -8.12
N VAL A 256 -43.44 6.59 -7.14
CA VAL A 256 -44.59 6.50 -6.22
C VAL A 256 -44.75 7.76 -5.37
N LEU A 257 -43.66 8.29 -4.81
CA LEU A 257 -43.71 9.49 -3.98
C LEU A 257 -44.09 10.74 -4.77
N VAL A 258 -43.66 10.87 -6.02
CA VAL A 258 -44.05 11.98 -6.89
C VAL A 258 -45.56 11.95 -7.12
N VAL A 259 -46.15 10.77 -7.36
CA VAL A 259 -47.61 10.63 -7.49
C VAL A 259 -48.33 11.05 -6.19
N PHE A 260 -47.84 10.64 -5.01
CA PHE A 260 -48.43 11.07 -3.73
C PHE A 260 -48.21 12.55 -3.41
N ASN A 261 -47.08 13.13 -3.83
CA ASN A 261 -46.80 14.54 -3.67
C ASN A 261 -47.76 15.40 -4.51
N MET A 262 -48.19 14.94 -5.68
CA MET A 262 -49.20 15.62 -6.50
C MET A 262 -50.58 15.71 -5.82
N ILE A 263 -50.90 14.76 -4.95
CA ILE A 263 -52.13 14.75 -4.14
C ILE A 263 -51.95 15.61 -2.85
N GLY A 264 -50.75 16.13 -2.61
CA GLY A 264 -50.40 16.96 -1.44
C GLY A 264 -50.09 16.17 -0.16
N ALA A 265 -49.98 14.84 -0.24
CA ALA A 265 -49.92 13.97 0.93
C ALA A 265 -48.51 13.79 1.54
N VAL A 266 -47.44 14.02 0.77
CA VAL A 266 -46.06 13.72 1.20
C VAL A 266 -45.09 14.81 0.75
N SER A 267 -44.18 15.24 1.63
CA SER A 267 -43.06 16.12 1.28
C SER A 267 -41.88 15.33 0.71
N LEU A 268 -41.36 15.75 -0.45
CA LEU A 268 -40.19 15.13 -1.08
C LEU A 268 -38.86 15.48 -0.39
N ASN A 269 -38.85 16.36 0.60
CA ASN A 269 -37.61 16.79 1.28
C ASN A 269 -36.92 15.64 2.02
N LEU A 270 -37.69 14.76 2.68
CA LEU A 270 -37.14 13.58 3.36
C LEU A 270 -36.53 12.59 2.36
N TYR A 271 -37.20 12.39 1.21
CA TYR A 271 -36.68 11.55 0.14
C TYR A 271 -35.40 12.13 -0.49
N ARG A 272 -35.32 13.46 -0.64
CA ARG A 272 -34.12 14.15 -1.13
C ARG A 272 -32.92 13.91 -0.22
N ILE A 273 -33.09 14.08 1.09
CA ILE A 273 -32.03 13.79 2.09
C ILE A 273 -31.65 12.30 2.04
N PHE A 274 -32.64 11.41 1.93
CA PHE A 274 -32.41 9.98 1.81
C PHE A 274 -31.53 9.65 0.60
N VAL A 275 -31.87 10.13 -0.61
CA VAL A 275 -31.08 9.83 -1.83
C VAL A 275 -29.67 10.41 -1.73
N TYR A 276 -29.53 11.66 -1.28
CA TYR A 276 -28.22 12.31 -1.16
C TYR A 276 -27.33 11.72 -0.06
N ALA A 277 -27.89 11.04 0.93
CA ALA A 277 -27.11 10.31 1.93
C ALA A 277 -26.83 8.87 1.47
N VAL A 278 -27.88 8.13 1.10
CA VAL A 278 -27.83 6.68 0.87
C VAL A 278 -27.08 6.32 -0.39
N LEU A 279 -27.24 7.08 -1.48
CA LEU A 279 -26.58 6.77 -2.75
C LEU A 279 -25.05 6.94 -2.65
N PRO A 280 -24.51 8.06 -2.11
CA PRO A 280 -23.07 8.18 -1.85
C PRO A 280 -22.55 7.17 -0.83
N MET A 281 -23.31 6.88 0.23
CA MET A 281 -22.91 5.86 1.21
C MET A 281 -22.82 4.47 0.56
N GLY A 282 -23.80 4.09 -0.25
CA GLY A 282 -23.78 2.84 -1.02
C GLY A 282 -22.59 2.77 -1.97
N ALA A 283 -22.34 3.86 -2.70
CA ALA A 283 -21.17 3.95 -3.59
C ALA A 283 -19.84 3.83 -2.82
N LEU A 284 -19.71 4.46 -1.65
CA LEU A 284 -18.52 4.34 -0.80
C LEU A 284 -18.33 2.91 -0.28
N ILE A 285 -19.40 2.22 0.10
CA ILE A 285 -19.35 0.82 0.54
C ILE A 285 -18.87 -0.08 -0.60
N VAL A 286 -19.43 0.09 -1.81
CA VAL A 286 -19.02 -0.67 -3.01
C VAL A 286 -17.56 -0.37 -3.36
N LEU A 287 -17.16 0.90 -3.36
CA LEU A 287 -15.78 1.29 -3.62
C LEU A 287 -14.81 0.74 -2.57
N PHE A 288 -15.19 0.77 -1.30
CA PHE A 288 -14.40 0.20 -0.21
C PHE A 288 -14.23 -1.31 -0.41
N PHE A 289 -15.31 -2.01 -0.74
CA PHE A 289 -15.25 -3.44 -1.02
C PHE A 289 -14.36 -3.74 -2.24
N ALA A 290 -14.58 -3.03 -3.36
CA ALA A 290 -13.78 -3.18 -4.58
C ALA A 290 -12.30 -2.90 -4.31
N TYR A 291 -11.99 -1.85 -3.54
CA TYR A 291 -10.62 -1.52 -3.15
C TYR A 291 -10.00 -2.58 -2.25
N SER A 292 -10.75 -3.12 -1.28
CA SER A 292 -10.26 -4.13 -0.33
C SER A 292 -10.04 -5.50 -0.96
N SER A 293 -10.83 -5.85 -1.97
CA SER A 293 -10.78 -7.13 -2.70
C SER A 293 -9.85 -7.10 -3.91
N SER A 294 -9.46 -5.92 -4.39
CA SER A 294 -8.50 -5.76 -5.47
C SER A 294 -7.15 -6.39 -5.07
N LEU A 295 -6.72 -7.41 -5.82
CA LEU A 295 -5.34 -7.88 -5.78
C LEU A 295 -4.44 -6.80 -6.38
N ARG A 296 -3.96 -5.88 -5.53
CA ARG A 296 -2.94 -4.92 -5.93
C ARG A 296 -1.64 -5.65 -6.18
N GLU A 297 -1.15 -5.57 -7.41
CA GLU A 297 0.27 -5.81 -7.66
C GLU A 297 1.08 -4.80 -6.85
N SER A 298 2.11 -5.30 -6.16
CA SER A 298 2.97 -4.47 -5.31
C SER A 298 3.86 -3.49 -6.09
N GLY A 299 3.66 -3.38 -7.40
CA GLY A 299 4.29 -2.42 -8.30
C GLY A 299 3.80 -1.00 -8.02
N LYS A 300 4.03 -0.49 -6.81
CA LYS A 300 4.27 0.95 -6.71
C LYS A 300 5.45 1.21 -7.64
N LEU A 301 5.26 2.06 -8.65
CA LEU A 301 6.36 2.72 -9.37
C LEU A 301 7.21 3.41 -8.30
N SER A 302 8.14 2.67 -7.71
CA SER A 302 9.05 3.19 -6.72
C SER A 302 9.96 4.10 -7.50
N LYS A 303 9.93 5.41 -7.18
CA LYS A 303 10.95 6.34 -7.66
C LYS A 303 12.29 5.80 -7.17
N MET A 304 13.00 5.11 -8.05
CA MET A 304 14.41 4.82 -7.85
C MET A 304 15.10 6.18 -7.95
N THR A 305 15.28 6.82 -6.80
CA THR A 305 16.20 7.94 -6.72
C THR A 305 17.56 7.28 -6.80
N ILE A 306 18.10 7.20 -8.02
CA ILE A 306 19.52 6.93 -8.17
C ILE A 306 20.17 8.13 -7.49
N GLU A 307 20.61 7.94 -6.25
CA GLU A 307 21.59 8.81 -5.63
C GLU A 307 22.84 8.64 -6.49
N SER A 308 22.92 9.40 -7.58
CA SER A 308 24.22 9.67 -8.15
C SER A 308 24.96 10.38 -7.04
N GLU A 309 25.85 9.66 -6.37
CA GLU A 309 27.00 10.29 -5.74
C GLU A 309 27.63 11.08 -6.86
N ILE A 310 27.28 12.37 -6.95
CA ILE A 310 28.05 13.33 -7.70
C ILE A 310 29.39 13.25 -6.98
N LEU A 311 30.31 12.45 -7.53
CA LEU A 311 31.73 12.48 -7.23
C LEU A 311 32.16 13.90 -7.58
N ALA A 312 31.93 14.81 -6.63
CA ALA A 312 32.36 16.18 -6.68
C ALA A 312 33.86 16.12 -6.47
N VAL A 313 34.58 15.83 -7.55
CA VAL A 313 36.03 16.00 -7.58
C VAL A 313 36.27 17.47 -7.25
N GLN A 314 36.88 17.74 -6.10
CA GLN A 314 37.35 19.08 -5.77
C GLN A 314 38.47 19.43 -6.76
N ILE A 315 38.14 20.13 -7.84
CA ILE A 315 39.11 20.60 -8.83
C ILE A 315 39.91 21.82 -8.30
N SER A 316 39.55 22.38 -7.13
CA SER A 316 40.28 23.51 -6.55
C SER A 316 39.99 23.73 -5.05
N ASP A 317 41.00 24.17 -4.29
CA ASP A 317 40.93 24.59 -2.87
C ASP A 317 40.18 25.92 -2.61
N ARG A 318 39.50 26.48 -3.61
CA ARG A 318 38.72 27.70 -3.43
C ARG A 318 37.36 27.41 -2.80
N LYS A 319 37.08 28.04 -1.65
CA LYS A 319 35.75 28.01 -1.01
C LYS A 319 34.69 28.49 -2.03
N PRO A 320 33.56 27.77 -2.19
CA PRO A 320 32.52 28.20 -3.12
C PRO A 320 31.86 29.51 -2.65
N GLU A 321 31.99 30.58 -3.44
CA GLU A 321 31.35 31.88 -3.18
C GLU A 321 29.84 31.92 -3.49
N PHE A 322 29.22 30.77 -3.80
CA PHE A 322 27.78 30.71 -4.05
C PHE A 322 26.98 30.66 -2.74
N LYS A 323 26.44 31.81 -2.32
CA LYS A 323 25.41 31.88 -1.26
C LYS A 323 24.12 31.18 -1.74
N PHE A 324 23.92 29.93 -1.35
CA PHE A 324 22.67 29.19 -1.55
C PHE A 324 21.51 29.88 -0.80
N LYS A 325 20.74 30.74 -1.48
CA LYS A 325 19.51 31.33 -0.93
C LYS A 325 18.42 30.26 -0.81
N LYS A 326 18.41 29.50 0.30
CA LYS A 326 17.39 28.48 0.61
C LYS A 326 15.96 29.02 0.44
N LEU A 327 15.69 30.26 0.86
CA LEU A 327 14.38 30.90 0.70
C LEU A 327 13.98 31.10 -0.77
N ARG A 328 14.89 31.52 -1.64
CA ARG A 328 14.59 31.70 -3.07
C ARG A 328 14.32 30.35 -3.74
N ARG A 329 14.98 29.29 -3.29
CA ARG A 329 14.73 27.91 -3.75
C ARG A 329 13.39 27.38 -3.25
N VAL A 330 13.00 27.64 -2.01
CA VAL A 330 11.67 27.28 -1.47
C VAL A 330 10.58 28.09 -2.16
N TYR A 331 10.76 29.40 -2.33
CA TYR A 331 9.84 30.27 -3.07
C TYR A 331 9.72 29.83 -4.52
N ASN A 332 10.82 29.57 -5.22
CA ASN A 332 10.78 29.08 -6.60
C ASN A 332 10.18 27.68 -6.70
N ARG A 333 10.36 26.82 -5.69
CA ARG A 333 9.74 25.49 -5.63
C ARG A 333 8.22 25.58 -5.39
N ILE A 334 7.77 26.49 -4.54
CA ILE A 334 6.34 26.77 -4.31
C ILE A 334 5.73 27.45 -5.55
N LYS A 335 6.46 28.38 -6.17
CA LYS A 335 6.05 29.08 -7.38
C LYS A 335 5.98 28.15 -8.60
N SER A 336 6.97 27.28 -8.80
CA SER A 336 6.95 26.28 -9.87
C SER A 336 5.87 25.23 -9.63
N PHE A 337 5.64 24.85 -8.37
CA PHE A 337 4.54 23.99 -7.97
C PHE A 337 3.20 24.61 -8.38
N LEU A 338 2.93 25.88 -8.03
CA LEU A 338 1.67 26.57 -8.31
C LEU A 338 1.44 26.97 -9.78
N LEU A 339 2.49 27.34 -10.52
CA LEU A 339 2.37 27.90 -11.89
C LEU A 339 2.46 26.85 -13.00
N TYR A 340 3.20 25.75 -12.81
CA TYR A 340 3.44 24.76 -13.87
C TYR A 340 3.35 23.30 -13.36
N PRO A 341 2.23 22.85 -12.79
CA PRO A 341 2.13 21.52 -12.19
C PRO A 341 2.07 20.34 -13.18
N VAL A 342 1.67 20.58 -14.44
CA VAL A 342 1.20 19.50 -15.35
C VAL A 342 2.09 19.24 -16.57
N PHE A 343 2.92 20.21 -16.97
CA PHE A 343 3.48 20.20 -18.33
C PHE A 343 4.81 19.48 -18.52
N GLU A 344 5.60 19.27 -17.47
CA GLU A 344 6.95 18.73 -17.68
C GLU A 344 6.99 17.20 -17.71
N MET A 345 6.30 16.52 -16.77
CA MET A 345 6.34 15.06 -16.61
C MET A 345 5.00 14.50 -16.04
N PRO A 346 3.93 14.35 -16.83
CA PRO A 346 2.62 13.89 -16.34
C PRO A 346 2.64 12.51 -15.66
N TYR A 347 3.61 11.67 -16.00
CA TYR A 347 3.85 10.37 -15.36
C TYR A 347 4.50 10.47 -13.96
N ALA A 348 5.22 11.55 -13.66
CA ALA A 348 5.96 11.74 -12.41
C ALA A 348 5.17 12.47 -11.31
N VAL A 349 4.01 13.06 -11.67
CA VAL A 349 3.13 13.78 -10.75
C VAL A 349 2.35 12.77 -9.89
N ASP A 350 2.54 12.86 -8.59
CA ASP A 350 1.80 12.04 -7.62
C ASP A 350 0.32 12.43 -7.63
N VAL A 351 -0.56 11.42 -7.72
CA VAL A 351 -2.03 11.57 -7.74
C VAL A 351 -2.54 12.43 -6.58
N VAL A 352 -1.84 12.42 -5.44
CA VAL A 352 -2.14 13.24 -4.26
C VAL A 352 -1.98 14.74 -4.53
N HIS A 353 -0.93 15.15 -5.25
CA HIS A 353 -0.72 16.56 -5.57
C HIS A 353 -1.77 17.05 -6.55
N VAL A 354 -2.14 16.21 -7.51
CA VAL A 354 -3.20 16.47 -8.49
C VAL A 354 -4.56 16.60 -7.81
N ALA A 355 -4.87 15.71 -6.87
CA ALA A 355 -6.10 15.79 -6.09
C ALA A 355 -6.21 17.11 -5.32
N PHE A 356 -5.12 17.59 -4.71
CA PHE A 356 -5.07 18.89 -4.04
C PHE A 356 -5.34 20.06 -4.99
N TYR A 357 -4.81 20.02 -6.22
CA TYR A 357 -5.07 21.03 -7.25
C TYR A 357 -6.52 21.10 -7.71
N PHE A 358 -7.23 19.98 -7.75
CA PHE A 358 -8.65 19.95 -8.13
C PHE A 358 -9.58 20.23 -6.94
N LEU A 359 -9.17 19.91 -5.72
CA LEU A 359 -9.93 20.20 -4.50
C LEU A 359 -9.99 21.69 -4.18
N LEU A 360 -8.87 22.41 -4.28
CA LEU A 360 -8.79 23.82 -3.91
C LEU A 360 -9.79 24.73 -4.66
N PRO A 361 -9.85 24.72 -6.01
CA PRO A 361 -10.80 25.51 -6.78
C PRO A 361 -12.25 25.16 -6.46
N ALA A 362 -12.53 23.89 -6.17
CA ALA A 362 -13.87 23.43 -5.84
C ALA A 362 -14.32 23.84 -4.44
N VAL A 363 -13.42 23.84 -3.45
CA VAL A 363 -13.71 24.40 -2.12
C VAL A 363 -13.95 25.91 -2.22
N VAL A 364 -13.16 26.62 -3.01
CA VAL A 364 -13.35 28.05 -3.28
C VAL A 364 -14.68 28.30 -3.99
N PHE A 365 -15.03 27.49 -4.99
CA PHE A 365 -16.32 27.54 -5.67
C PHE A 365 -17.47 27.31 -4.68
N PHE A 366 -17.42 26.23 -3.89
CA PHE A 366 -18.43 25.92 -2.88
C PHE A 366 -18.63 27.09 -1.89
N ALA A 367 -17.54 27.67 -1.39
CA ALA A 367 -17.60 28.79 -0.45
C ALA A 367 -18.21 30.06 -1.06
N ILE A 368 -17.93 30.36 -2.33
CA ILE A 368 -18.47 31.55 -3.02
C ILE A 368 -19.97 31.41 -3.31
N PHE A 369 -20.43 30.19 -3.61
CA PHE A 369 -21.79 29.93 -4.07
C PHE A 369 -22.73 29.35 -3.00
N TYR A 370 -22.24 29.05 -1.79
CA TYR A 370 -23.00 28.41 -0.70
C TYR A 370 -24.35 29.08 -0.37
N GLU A 371 -24.42 30.41 -0.46
CA GLU A 371 -25.66 31.17 -0.21
C GLU A 371 -26.35 31.67 -1.50
N LYS A 372 -25.76 31.41 -2.67
CA LYS A 372 -26.23 31.95 -3.96
C LYS A 372 -26.95 30.92 -4.82
N MET A 373 -26.81 29.65 -4.51
CA MET A 373 -27.39 28.53 -5.27
C MET A 373 -28.16 27.62 -4.32
N GLU A 374 -29.20 26.95 -4.84
CA GLU A 374 -29.79 25.86 -4.09
C GLU A 374 -28.75 24.77 -3.85
N LEU A 375 -28.83 24.14 -2.68
CA LEU A 375 -27.86 23.16 -2.19
C LEU A 375 -27.62 22.02 -3.20
N ASP A 376 -28.67 21.60 -3.91
CA ASP A 376 -28.64 20.53 -4.92
C ASP A 376 -27.72 20.89 -6.10
N TYR A 377 -27.89 22.08 -6.68
CA TYR A 377 -27.06 22.56 -7.78
C TYR A 377 -25.64 22.87 -7.32
N LEU A 378 -25.47 23.41 -6.11
CA LEU A 378 -24.17 23.68 -5.50
C LEU A 378 -23.36 22.39 -5.34
N LEU A 379 -23.95 21.34 -4.76
CA LEU A 379 -23.28 20.05 -4.58
C LEU A 379 -22.91 19.45 -5.93
N PHE A 380 -23.87 19.38 -6.87
CA PHE A 380 -23.64 18.77 -8.18
C PHE A 380 -22.53 19.49 -8.97
N SER A 381 -22.58 20.82 -9.03
CA SER A 381 -21.55 21.61 -9.71
C SER A 381 -20.18 21.52 -9.05
N THR A 382 -20.12 21.47 -7.71
CA THR A 382 -18.86 21.27 -6.97
C THR A 382 -18.26 19.88 -7.25
N PHE A 383 -19.09 18.82 -7.23
CA PHE A 383 -18.62 17.47 -7.58
C PHE A 383 -18.13 17.37 -9.02
N LEU A 384 -18.83 18.00 -9.98
CA LEU A 384 -18.37 18.04 -11.38
C LEU A 384 -17.05 18.81 -11.53
N ALA A 385 -16.91 19.94 -10.83
CA ALA A 385 -15.71 20.77 -10.87
C ALA A 385 -14.45 20.02 -10.37
N ILE A 386 -14.60 19.12 -9.38
CA ILE A 386 -13.51 18.25 -8.92
C ILE A 386 -13.35 17.04 -9.82
N GLY A 387 -14.45 16.34 -10.07
CA GLY A 387 -14.47 15.00 -10.64
C GLY A 387 -14.03 14.96 -12.09
N LEU A 388 -14.60 15.81 -12.96
CA LEU A 388 -14.31 15.76 -14.39
C LEU A 388 -12.84 16.06 -14.70
N PRO A 389 -12.23 17.16 -14.19
CA PRO A 389 -10.82 17.43 -14.46
C PRO A 389 -9.89 16.35 -13.87
N ALA A 390 -10.22 15.82 -12.69
CA ALA A 390 -9.45 14.74 -12.07
C ALA A 390 -9.49 13.46 -12.91
N ILE A 391 -10.67 13.04 -13.37
CA ILE A 391 -10.84 11.85 -14.23
C ILE A 391 -10.10 12.03 -15.54
N LEU A 392 -10.24 13.17 -16.21
CA LEU A 392 -9.54 13.46 -17.47
C LEU A 392 -8.02 13.43 -17.29
N PHE A 393 -7.51 14.00 -16.19
CA PHE A 393 -6.09 13.96 -15.89
C PHE A 393 -5.59 12.53 -15.65
N ILE A 394 -6.30 11.76 -14.81
CA ILE A 394 -5.93 10.37 -14.50
C ILE A 394 -5.93 9.54 -15.78
N GLU A 395 -6.99 9.64 -16.58
CA GLU A 395 -7.11 8.93 -17.85
C GLU A 395 -6.03 9.33 -18.85
N TYR A 396 -5.71 10.62 -18.96
CA TYR A 396 -4.63 11.11 -19.80
C TYR A 396 -3.28 10.52 -19.38
N ARG A 397 -2.96 10.58 -18.08
CA ARG A 397 -1.73 10.01 -17.52
C ARG A 397 -1.65 8.50 -17.78
N GLU A 398 -2.72 7.76 -17.53
CA GLU A 398 -2.76 6.30 -17.74
C GLU A 398 -2.65 5.92 -19.22
N ARG A 399 -3.19 6.73 -20.13
CA ARG A 399 -3.00 6.51 -21.58
C ARG A 399 -1.55 6.74 -22.00
N LEU A 400 -0.90 7.77 -21.46
CA LEU A 400 0.50 8.04 -21.74
C LEU A 400 1.38 6.88 -21.27
N ILE A 401 1.22 6.45 -20.01
CA ILE A 401 1.98 5.33 -19.44
C ILE A 401 1.78 4.06 -20.28
N ARG A 402 0.53 3.71 -20.61
CA ARG A 402 0.23 2.52 -21.43
C ARG A 402 0.82 2.57 -22.83
N ARG A 403 0.94 3.76 -23.44
CA ARG A 403 1.62 3.90 -24.74
C ARG A 403 3.14 3.71 -24.60
N THR A 404 3.75 4.34 -23.61
CA THR A 404 5.17 4.14 -23.27
C THR A 404 5.47 2.66 -22.99
N GLU A 405 4.65 1.98 -22.20
CA GLU A 405 4.85 0.54 -21.90
C GLU A 405 4.75 -0.36 -23.14
N LYS A 406 3.91 0.01 -24.12
CA LYS A 406 3.77 -0.74 -25.38
C LYS A 406 4.96 -0.55 -26.32
N GLU A 407 5.58 0.63 -26.31
CA GLU A 407 6.72 0.97 -27.17
C GLU A 407 8.06 0.46 -26.58
N LEU A 408 8.13 0.25 -25.25
CA LEU A 408 9.35 -0.17 -24.55
C LEU A 408 9.92 -1.52 -25.03
N PRO A 409 9.13 -2.59 -25.23
CA PRO A 409 9.65 -3.87 -25.75
C PRO A 409 10.25 -3.75 -27.15
N ASP A 410 9.66 -2.91 -28.01
CA ASP A 410 10.16 -2.73 -29.38
C ASP A 410 11.49 -1.96 -29.37
N PHE A 411 11.63 -0.96 -28.50
CA PHE A 411 12.92 -0.32 -28.22
C PHE A 411 13.98 -1.34 -27.76
N LEU A 412 13.64 -2.20 -26.79
CA LEU A 412 14.58 -3.21 -26.28
C LEU A 412 14.96 -4.25 -27.35
N LYS A 413 14.02 -4.67 -28.19
CA LYS A 413 14.29 -5.58 -29.32
C LYS A 413 15.22 -4.95 -30.36
N GLN A 414 14.98 -3.69 -30.73
CA GLN A 414 15.86 -2.98 -31.66
C GLN A 414 17.27 -2.85 -31.07
N LEU A 415 17.39 -2.50 -29.79
CA LEU A 415 18.68 -2.41 -29.10
C LEU A 415 19.40 -3.76 -29.06
N ALA A 416 18.68 -4.84 -28.74
CA ALA A 416 19.22 -6.19 -28.78
C ALA A 416 19.68 -6.59 -30.19
N SER A 417 18.90 -6.28 -31.23
CA SER A 417 19.26 -6.61 -32.63
C SER A 417 20.51 -5.87 -33.12
N LEU A 418 20.70 -4.61 -32.69
CA LEU A 418 21.90 -3.84 -33.03
C LEU A 418 23.12 -4.36 -32.27
N ASN A 419 22.94 -4.79 -31.02
CA ASN A 419 23.99 -5.44 -30.25
C ASN A 419 24.37 -6.81 -30.84
N GLU A 420 23.39 -7.61 -31.29
CA GLU A 420 23.63 -8.84 -32.04
C GLU A 420 24.36 -8.60 -33.37
N ALA A 421 24.12 -7.45 -34.02
CA ALA A 421 24.83 -7.02 -35.22
C ALA A 421 26.25 -6.49 -34.93
N GLY A 422 26.69 -6.49 -33.68
CA GLY A 422 28.05 -6.14 -33.26
C GLY A 422 28.26 -4.67 -32.86
N LEU A 423 27.19 -3.86 -32.79
CA LEU A 423 27.29 -2.48 -32.29
C LEU A 423 27.39 -2.45 -30.77
N ASN A 424 28.23 -1.58 -30.24
CA ASN A 424 28.25 -1.30 -28.79
C ASN A 424 26.90 -0.67 -28.36
N ILE A 425 26.41 -0.98 -27.16
CA ILE A 425 25.18 -0.45 -26.57
C ILE A 425 25.09 1.08 -26.70
N VAL A 426 26.19 1.81 -26.49
CA VAL A 426 26.23 3.28 -26.62
C VAL A 426 25.94 3.72 -28.07
N GLU A 427 26.50 3.01 -29.04
CA GLU A 427 26.32 3.28 -30.47
C GLU A 427 24.94 2.84 -30.96
N ALA A 428 24.44 1.72 -30.45
CA ALA A 428 23.07 1.27 -30.66
C ALA A 428 22.04 2.29 -30.15
N ILE A 429 22.23 2.83 -28.94
CA ILE A 429 21.37 3.89 -28.39
C ILE A 429 21.45 5.16 -29.24
N ARG A 430 22.64 5.54 -29.73
CA ARG A 430 22.79 6.69 -30.64
C ARG A 430 21.97 6.50 -31.92
N ASN A 431 22.12 5.35 -32.59
CA ASN A 431 21.40 5.03 -33.81
C ASN A 431 19.88 4.97 -33.59
N ILE A 432 19.45 4.39 -32.47
CA ILE A 432 18.03 4.29 -32.12
C ILE A 432 17.44 5.66 -31.78
N SER A 433 18.17 6.54 -31.09
CA SER A 433 17.67 7.88 -30.72
C SER A 433 17.38 8.80 -31.92
N ASP A 434 18.02 8.51 -33.05
CA ASP A 434 17.80 9.23 -34.30
C ASP A 434 16.62 8.64 -35.08
N SER A 435 16.17 7.43 -34.70
CA SER A 435 14.94 6.80 -35.19
C SER A 435 13.76 7.24 -34.29
N GLU A 436 12.69 7.77 -34.88
CA GLU A 436 11.54 8.26 -34.10
C GLU A 436 10.73 7.11 -33.48
N ILE A 437 11.15 6.62 -32.31
CA ILE A 437 10.39 5.65 -31.52
C ILE A 437 9.37 6.39 -30.65
N GLY A 438 8.23 6.71 -31.27
CA GLY A 438 7.00 7.11 -30.58
C GLY A 438 7.19 8.17 -29.48
N LEU A 439 6.56 7.92 -28.32
CA LEU A 439 6.56 8.83 -27.17
C LEU A 439 7.84 8.75 -26.33
N ILE A 440 8.55 7.61 -26.35
CA ILE A 440 9.79 7.42 -25.56
C ILE A 440 11.00 8.11 -26.20
N ASN A 441 10.89 8.56 -27.45
CA ASN A 441 12.01 9.20 -28.15
C ASN A 441 12.61 10.38 -27.37
N ARG A 442 11.79 11.12 -26.62
CA ARG A 442 12.27 12.21 -25.74
C ARG A 442 13.21 11.66 -24.67
N GLU A 443 12.83 10.60 -23.99
CA GLU A 443 13.60 9.92 -22.95
C GLU A 443 14.86 9.26 -23.54
N ILE A 444 14.77 8.65 -24.73
CA ILE A 444 15.93 8.06 -25.42
C ILE A 444 16.96 9.16 -25.76
N LYS A 445 16.51 10.33 -26.24
CA LYS A 445 17.39 11.48 -26.46
C LYS A 445 18.02 12.02 -25.18
N LEU A 446 17.31 11.95 -24.05
CA LEU A 446 17.90 12.28 -22.75
C LEU A 446 18.98 11.28 -22.35
N ILE A 447 18.76 9.98 -22.55
CA ILE A 447 19.76 8.93 -22.28
C ILE A 447 21.00 9.14 -23.17
N LYS A 448 20.82 9.39 -24.48
CA LYS A 448 21.92 9.75 -25.39
C LYS A 448 22.71 10.94 -24.87
N ARG A 449 22.02 12.00 -24.44
CA ARG A 449 22.69 13.19 -23.89
C ARG A 449 23.48 12.86 -22.63
N SER A 450 22.92 12.11 -21.68
CA SER A 450 23.66 11.72 -20.47
C SER A 450 24.89 10.86 -20.79
N LEU A 451 24.79 9.93 -21.75
CA LEU A 451 25.92 9.13 -22.23
C LEU A 451 27.00 9.96 -22.93
N GLU A 452 26.61 10.95 -23.76
CA GLU A 452 27.54 11.88 -24.42
C GLU A 452 28.29 12.76 -23.44
N TRP A 453 27.67 13.07 -22.29
CA TRP A 453 28.25 13.91 -21.24
C TRP A 453 29.08 13.12 -20.23
N GLY A 454 29.18 11.78 -20.39
CA GLY A 454 29.97 10.92 -19.53
C GLY A 454 29.40 10.75 -18.12
N GLU A 455 28.10 10.98 -17.91
CA GLU A 455 27.45 10.53 -16.67
C GLU A 455 27.58 9.01 -16.61
N ILE A 456 28.29 8.52 -15.60
CA ILE A 456 28.56 7.10 -15.42
C ILE A 456 27.21 6.42 -15.19
N VAL A 457 26.75 5.69 -16.20
CA VAL A 457 25.63 4.76 -16.07
C VAL A 457 26.18 3.54 -15.34
N THR A 458 26.04 3.55 -14.00
CA THR A 458 26.19 2.37 -13.14
C THR A 458 24.86 2.01 -12.53
#